data_AF-A0A1I5FZE0-F1
#
_entry.id   AF-A0A1I5FZE0-F1
#
_cell.length_a   1.000
_cell.length_b   1.000
_cell.length_c   1.000
_cell.angle_alpha   90.00
_cell.angle_beta   90.00
_cell.angle_gamma   90.00
#
_symmetry.space_group_name_H-M   'P 1'
#
loop_
_entity.id
_entity.type
_entity.pdbx_description
1 polymer ?
#
loop_
_entity_poly.entity_id
_entity_poly.type
_entity_poly.pdbx_seq_one_letter_code
_entity_poly.pdbx_strand_id
1 'polypeptide(L)'
;MINNIVKITGIFICLFCTQSLKAQIISLGAKYDKSAMFQASFNIPVLFDKYKPYDFAFGLDYTSSNAKAPSGLQPQFTAMYFLVDDKYKSYNISAGITSGYLFDFNKEFSNQFRVSPYVYMETFPFTIKVGYEYVMPLNQGQFFVSLGIGGGYQFRHFSIM
;
A
#
# COMPACT_ATOMS: atom_id res chain seq x y z
N MET A 1 20.59 2.41 10.25
CA MET A 1 19.49 2.58 9.27
C MET A 1 19.45 1.42 8.26
N ILE A 2 20.55 1.12 7.54
CA ILE A 2 20.65 -0.01 6.58
C ILE A 2 20.29 -1.37 7.21
N ASN A 3 20.80 -1.67 8.40
CA ASN A 3 20.53 -2.95 9.08
C ASN A 3 19.05 -3.20 9.41
N ASN A 4 18.26 -2.15 9.67
CA ASN A 4 16.83 -2.30 9.97
C ASN A 4 16.03 -2.50 8.69
N ILE A 5 16.42 -1.86 7.60
CA ILE A 5 15.79 -2.04 6.28
C ILE A 5 15.96 -3.50 5.83
N VAL A 6 17.18 -4.05 5.90
CA VAL A 6 17.45 -5.45 5.52
C VAL A 6 16.61 -6.45 6.35
N LYS A 7 16.50 -6.22 7.66
CA LYS A 7 15.69 -7.07 8.55
C LYS A 7 14.20 -7.02 8.22
N ILE A 8 13.65 -5.83 7.97
CA ILE A 8 12.24 -5.66 7.62
C ILE A 8 11.96 -6.30 6.26
N THR A 9 12.81 -6.09 5.27
CA THR A 9 12.69 -6.75 3.96
C THR A 9 12.69 -8.27 4.10
N GLY A 10 13.58 -8.83 4.95
CA GLY A 10 13.63 -10.26 5.23
C GLY A 10 12.35 -10.81 5.87
N ILE A 11 11.74 -10.07 6.81
CA ILE A 11 10.47 -10.46 7.44
C ILE A 11 9.34 -10.47 6.41
N PHE A 12 9.25 -9.46 5.54
CA PHE A 12 8.25 -9.41 4.48
C PHE A 12 8.40 -10.57 3.48
N ILE A 13 9.65 -10.93 3.12
CA ILE A 13 9.92 -12.08 2.26
C ILE A 13 9.52 -13.40 2.96
N CYS A 14 9.78 -13.55 4.26
CA CYS A 14 9.36 -14.76 5.01
C CYS A 14 7.82 -14.87 5.12
N LEU A 15 7.12 -13.75 5.33
CA LEU A 15 5.66 -13.72 5.32
C LEU A 15 5.09 -14.11 3.95
N PHE A 16 5.76 -13.69 2.87
CA PHE A 16 5.40 -14.08 1.51
C PHE A 16 5.50 -15.60 1.27
N CYS A 17 6.59 -16.21 1.73
CA CYS A 17 6.84 -17.64 1.52
C CYS A 17 5.96 -18.58 2.37
N THR A 18 5.32 -18.10 3.44
CA THR A 18 4.63 -18.96 4.42
C THR A 18 3.11 -19.00 4.26
N GLN A 19 2.51 -18.22 3.37
CA GLN A 19 1.06 -18.20 3.18
C GLN A 19 0.61 -18.92 1.90
N SER A 20 -0.26 -19.91 2.07
CA SER A 20 -0.90 -20.69 1.02
C SER A 20 -1.81 -19.82 0.14
N LEU A 21 -1.42 -19.59 -1.12
CA LEU A 21 -2.28 -19.41 -2.31
C LEU A 21 -3.46 -18.41 -2.26
N LYS A 22 -3.46 -17.42 -1.36
CA LYS A 22 -4.29 -16.22 -1.55
C LYS A 22 -3.49 -15.17 -2.31
N ALA A 23 -4.15 -14.37 -3.15
CA ALA A 23 -3.49 -13.24 -3.80
C ALA A 23 -2.84 -12.37 -2.72
N GLN A 24 -1.55 -12.07 -2.87
CA GLN A 24 -0.80 -11.21 -1.96
C GLN A 24 -0.27 -10.05 -2.77
N ILE A 25 -0.39 -8.86 -2.21
CA ILE A 25 -0.09 -7.62 -2.92
C ILE A 25 1.02 -6.95 -2.17
N ILE A 26 2.22 -7.11 -2.72
CA ILE A 26 3.46 -6.60 -2.15
C ILE A 26 3.96 -5.47 -3.01
N SER A 27 4.27 -4.34 -2.40
CA SER A 27 4.95 -3.24 -3.09
C SER A 27 6.12 -2.76 -2.25
N LEU A 28 7.27 -2.56 -2.89
CA LEU A 28 8.46 -1.99 -2.28
C LEU A 28 8.87 -0.77 -3.09
N GLY A 29 9.13 0.36 -2.45
CA GLY A 29 9.41 1.57 -3.19
C GLY A 29 9.64 2.80 -2.33
N ALA A 30 9.23 3.94 -2.86
CA ALA A 30 9.35 5.23 -2.21
C ALA A 30 7.99 5.94 -2.15
N LYS A 31 7.73 6.57 -1.01
CA LYS A 31 6.62 7.50 -0.80
C LYS A 31 7.20 8.89 -0.60
N TYR A 32 6.72 9.86 -1.37
CA TYR A 32 6.96 11.26 -1.13
C TYR A 32 5.77 11.86 -0.38
N ASP A 33 6.04 12.35 0.82
CA ASP A 33 5.10 13.07 1.65
C ASP A 33 5.88 14.09 2.49
N LYS A 34 5.92 15.34 2.00
CA LYS A 34 6.85 16.44 2.37
C LYS A 34 8.36 16.13 2.24
N SER A 35 8.73 14.87 2.31
CA SER A 35 10.07 14.32 2.12
C SER A 35 9.94 12.91 1.54
N ALA A 36 10.99 12.44 0.86
CA ALA A 36 11.06 11.09 0.36
C ALA A 36 11.27 10.09 1.51
N MET A 37 10.53 8.99 1.48
CA MET A 37 10.59 7.88 2.41
C MET A 37 10.64 6.57 1.64
N PHE A 38 11.34 5.57 2.17
CA PHE A 38 11.16 4.20 1.73
C PHE A 38 9.78 3.71 2.18
N GLN A 39 9.08 2.96 1.33
CA GLN A 39 7.79 2.34 1.63
C GLN A 39 7.82 0.85 1.30
N ALA A 40 7.26 0.03 2.19
CA ALA A 40 6.99 -1.37 1.97
C ALA A 40 5.54 -1.67 2.37
N SER A 41 4.74 -2.15 1.44
CA SER A 41 3.34 -2.45 1.64
C SER A 41 3.08 -3.94 1.40
N PHE A 42 2.26 -4.53 2.26
CA PHE A 42 1.73 -5.88 2.11
C PHE A 42 0.24 -5.84 2.34
N ASN A 43 -0.55 -6.32 1.37
CA ASN A 43 -2.00 -6.39 1.48
C ASN A 43 -2.49 -7.77 1.06
N ILE A 44 -3.47 -8.28 1.81
CA ILE A 44 -4.21 -9.50 1.56
C ILE A 44 -5.64 -9.10 1.16
N PRO A 45 -5.99 -9.18 -0.12
CA PRO A 45 -7.37 -9.04 -0.56
C PRO A 45 -8.29 -10.14 0.03
N VAL A 46 -9.50 -9.73 0.37
CA VAL A 46 -10.53 -10.55 1.02
C VAL A 46 -11.46 -11.18 -0.01
N LEU A 47 -11.88 -10.40 -1.02
CA LEU A 47 -12.81 -10.88 -2.04
C LEU A 47 -12.06 -11.39 -3.28
N PHE A 48 -11.06 -10.65 -3.75
CA PHE A 48 -10.26 -10.94 -4.96
C PHE A 48 -11.05 -11.63 -6.09
N ASP A 49 -12.22 -11.09 -6.42
CA ASP A 49 -13.18 -11.67 -7.36
C ASP A 49 -13.11 -10.93 -8.71
N LYS A 50 -12.88 -11.67 -9.80
CA LYS A 50 -12.80 -11.10 -11.16
C LYS A 50 -14.13 -10.55 -11.67
N TYR A 51 -15.26 -10.97 -11.08
CA TYR A 51 -16.59 -10.52 -11.49
C TYR A 51 -17.08 -9.29 -10.72
N LYS A 52 -16.34 -8.87 -9.70
CA LYS A 52 -16.68 -7.70 -8.88
C LYS A 52 -15.72 -6.55 -9.19
N PRO A 53 -16.23 -5.35 -9.49
CA PRO A 53 -15.39 -4.19 -9.77
C PRO A 53 -14.85 -3.54 -8.49
N TYR A 54 -14.83 -4.26 -7.36
CA TYR A 54 -14.35 -3.76 -6.08
C TYR A 54 -13.70 -4.88 -5.26
N ASP A 55 -12.82 -4.48 -4.35
CA ASP A 55 -12.17 -5.39 -3.41
C ASP A 55 -11.93 -4.71 -2.06
N PHE A 56 -11.80 -5.54 -1.03
CA PHE A 56 -11.42 -5.13 0.30
C PHE A 56 -10.14 -5.86 0.67
N ALA A 57 -9.18 -5.17 1.27
CA ALA A 57 -7.91 -5.76 1.66
C ALA A 57 -7.53 -5.35 3.08
N PHE A 58 -6.93 -6.27 3.81
CA PHE A 58 -6.24 -5.97 5.06
C PHE A 58 -4.74 -6.04 4.82
N GLY A 59 -3.98 -5.17 5.46
CA GLY A 59 -2.56 -5.09 5.17
C GLY A 59 -1.74 -4.38 6.23
N LEU A 60 -0.45 -4.30 5.95
CA LEU A 60 0.55 -3.57 6.69
C LEU A 60 1.30 -2.67 5.72
N ASP A 61 1.40 -1.39 6.05
CA ASP A 61 2.23 -0.43 5.35
C ASP A 61 3.35 0.05 6.27
N TYR A 62 4.58 -0.02 5.80
CA TYR A 62 5.76 0.50 6.50
C TYR A 62 6.34 1.67 5.71
N THR A 63 6.61 2.77 6.39
CA THR A 63 7.36 3.90 5.85
C THR A 63 8.58 4.19 6.73
N SER A 64 9.74 4.42 6.13
CA SER A 64 10.93 4.81 6.88
C SER A 64 10.77 6.16 7.60
N SER A 65 11.48 6.35 8.71
CA SER A 65 11.49 7.58 9.51
C SER A 65 11.67 8.84 8.66
N ASN A 66 10.89 9.87 8.98
CA ASN A 66 10.86 11.16 8.30
C ASN A 66 10.67 12.27 9.33
N ALA A 67 11.56 13.27 9.33
CA ALA A 67 11.49 14.40 10.25
C ALA A 67 10.37 15.39 9.93
N LYS A 68 9.78 15.33 8.73
CA LYS A 68 8.79 16.31 8.23
C LYS A 68 7.37 15.77 8.15
N ALA A 69 7.22 14.45 8.24
CA ALA A 69 5.92 13.79 8.16
C ALA A 69 5.90 12.57 9.08
N PRO A 70 4.72 12.20 9.59
CA PRO A 70 4.60 11.02 10.41
C PRO A 70 4.90 9.76 9.60
N SER A 71 5.55 8.76 10.20
CA SER A 71 6.03 7.58 9.46
C SER A 71 6.32 6.42 10.40
N GLY A 72 6.05 5.20 9.97
CA GLY A 72 6.29 4.02 10.77
C GLY A 72 5.53 2.83 10.24
N LEU A 73 4.89 2.05 11.11
CA LEU A 73 4.13 0.87 10.75
C LEU A 73 2.63 1.12 10.88
N GLN A 74 1.87 0.79 9.84
CA GLN A 74 0.43 1.01 9.76
C GLN A 74 -0.29 -0.28 9.36
N PRO A 75 -0.88 -1.01 10.31
CA PRO A 75 -1.97 -1.93 10.01
C PRO A 75 -3.13 -1.16 9.40
N GLN A 76 -3.61 -1.65 8.27
CA GLN A 76 -4.58 -0.92 7.44
C GLN A 76 -5.65 -1.84 6.86
N PHE A 77 -6.82 -1.24 6.67
CA PHE A 77 -7.90 -1.74 5.85
C PHE A 77 -8.00 -0.87 4.61
N THR A 78 -8.25 -1.49 3.46
CA THR A 78 -8.36 -0.81 2.18
C THR A 78 -9.64 -1.26 1.50
N ALA A 79 -10.43 -0.30 1.03
CA ALA A 79 -11.51 -0.54 0.08
C ALA A 79 -11.12 0.08 -1.26
N MET A 80 -11.29 -0.66 -2.35
CA MET A 80 -10.96 -0.17 -3.69
C MET A 80 -12.04 -0.51 -4.70
N TYR A 81 -12.12 0.31 -5.72
CA TYR A 81 -12.95 0.13 -6.90
C TYR A 81 -12.07 0.20 -8.14
N PHE A 82 -12.18 -0.79 -9.01
CA PHE A 82 -11.39 -0.89 -10.23
C PHE A 82 -12.08 -0.10 -11.35
N LEU A 83 -11.41 0.96 -11.81
CA LEU A 83 -11.86 1.84 -12.87
C LEU A 83 -11.50 1.27 -14.25
N VAL A 84 -10.33 0.63 -14.34
CA VAL A 84 -9.88 -0.09 -15.53
C VAL A 84 -9.52 -1.50 -15.14
N ASP A 85 -10.38 -2.43 -15.56
CA ASP A 85 -10.33 -3.85 -15.27
C ASP A 85 -10.64 -4.64 -16.54
N ASP A 86 -9.64 -4.76 -17.42
CA ASP A 86 -9.80 -5.40 -18.72
C ASP A 86 -8.69 -6.43 -18.92
N LYS A 87 -9.09 -7.66 -19.24
CA LYS A 87 -8.18 -8.78 -19.53
C LYS A 87 -7.23 -8.52 -20.69
N TYR A 88 -7.56 -7.59 -21.59
CA TYR A 88 -6.71 -7.21 -22.72
C TYR A 88 -5.74 -6.08 -22.40
N LYS A 89 -5.82 -5.47 -21.21
CA LYS A 89 -4.94 -4.38 -20.81
C LYS A 89 -3.80 -4.87 -19.93
N SER A 90 -2.59 -4.41 -20.28
CA SER A 90 -1.38 -4.62 -19.49
C SER A 90 -1.27 -3.67 -18.29
N TYR A 91 -2.35 -3.02 -17.89
CA TYR A 91 -2.40 -2.14 -16.72
C TYR A 91 -3.77 -2.20 -16.02
N ASN A 92 -3.79 -1.85 -14.74
CA ASN A 92 -4.98 -1.68 -13.92
C ASN A 92 -5.01 -0.25 -13.35
N ILE A 93 -6.21 0.34 -13.24
CA ILE A 93 -6.42 1.60 -12.54
C ILE A 93 -7.55 1.39 -11.54
N SER A 94 -7.35 1.81 -10.30
CA SER A 94 -8.35 1.79 -9.24
C SER A 94 -8.37 3.10 -8.46
N ALA A 95 -9.53 3.39 -7.86
CA ALA A 95 -9.65 4.40 -6.82
C ALA A 95 -9.98 3.68 -5.52
N GLY A 96 -9.43 4.16 -4.40
CA GLY A 96 -9.65 3.50 -3.13
C GLY A 96 -9.48 4.42 -1.94
N ILE A 97 -9.81 3.89 -0.79
CA ILE A 97 -9.61 4.50 0.51
C ILE A 97 -8.91 3.50 1.40
N THR A 98 -7.79 3.91 1.98
CA THR A 98 -7.09 3.14 3.01
C THR A 98 -7.31 3.81 4.35
N SER A 99 -7.66 3.07 5.39
CA SER A 99 -7.67 3.56 6.77
C SER A 99 -6.90 2.63 7.67
N GLY A 100 -6.19 3.18 8.65
CA GLY A 100 -5.36 2.40 9.54
C GLY A 100 -4.88 3.19 10.75
N TYR A 101 -4.20 2.50 11.66
CA TYR A 101 -3.56 3.11 12.81
C TYR A 101 -2.05 3.10 12.62
N LEU A 102 -1.42 4.28 12.59
CA LEU A 102 0.02 4.42 12.49
C LEU A 102 0.67 4.34 13.87
N PHE A 103 1.55 3.35 14.01
CA PHE A 103 2.60 3.35 15.02
C PHE A 103 3.76 4.18 14.49
N ASP A 104 3.85 5.43 14.94
CA ASP A 104 4.86 6.37 14.49
C ASP A 104 6.22 6.04 15.11
N PHE A 105 7.24 5.99 14.27
CA PHE A 105 8.62 5.73 14.68
C PHE A 105 9.41 7.02 14.88
N ASN A 106 8.85 8.16 14.49
CA ASN A 106 9.34 9.47 14.85
C ASN A 106 8.84 9.83 16.25
N LYS A 107 9.70 10.49 17.04
CA LYS A 107 9.35 10.91 18.40
C LYS A 107 8.39 12.11 18.46
N GLU A 108 8.18 12.80 17.33
CA GLU A 108 7.56 14.13 17.31
C GLU A 108 6.07 14.14 16.94
N PHE A 109 5.59 13.16 16.15
CA PHE A 109 4.26 13.23 15.54
C PHE A 109 3.18 12.41 16.25
N SER A 110 3.55 11.55 17.22
CA SER A 110 2.67 10.62 17.95
C SER A 110 1.96 9.58 17.07
N ASN A 111 1.49 8.50 17.70
CA ASN A 111 0.68 7.48 17.04
C ASN A 111 -0.70 8.03 16.70
N GLN A 112 -1.27 7.62 15.56
CA GLN A 112 -2.46 8.28 15.03
C GLN A 112 -3.22 7.47 13.99
N PHE A 113 -4.52 7.74 13.88
CA PHE A 113 -5.33 7.20 12.80
C PHE A 113 -5.08 7.94 11.50
N ARG A 114 -5.13 7.20 10.41
CA ARG A 114 -5.00 7.72 9.05
C ARG A 114 -6.15 7.27 8.19
N VAL A 115 -6.58 8.16 7.32
CA VAL A 115 -7.52 7.90 6.25
C VAL A 115 -6.97 8.52 4.99
N SER A 116 -6.78 7.71 3.96
CA SER A 116 -6.12 8.11 2.74
C SER A 116 -6.95 7.70 1.53
N PRO A 117 -7.78 8.59 0.96
CA PRO A 117 -8.29 8.42 -0.39
C PRO A 117 -7.14 8.50 -1.41
N TYR A 118 -7.17 7.65 -2.43
CA TYR A 118 -6.13 7.57 -3.44
C TYR A 118 -6.63 7.04 -4.79
N VAL A 119 -5.85 7.33 -5.83
CA VAL A 119 -5.87 6.64 -7.12
C VAL A 119 -4.62 5.78 -7.21
N TYR A 120 -4.80 4.56 -7.68
CA TYR A 120 -3.75 3.56 -7.85
C TYR A 120 -3.72 3.11 -9.30
N MET A 121 -2.51 2.97 -9.83
CA MET A 121 -2.24 2.39 -11.13
C MET A 121 -1.18 1.32 -10.99
N GLU A 122 -1.37 0.20 -11.68
CA GLU A 122 -0.44 -0.91 -11.72
C GLU A 122 -0.17 -1.28 -13.17
N THR A 123 1.10 -1.39 -13.52
CA THR A 123 1.58 -1.95 -14.79
C THR A 123 2.80 -2.78 -14.47
N PHE A 124 2.69 -4.10 -14.46
CA PHE A 124 3.77 -4.97 -13.97
C PHE A 124 5.14 -4.61 -14.60
N PRO A 125 6.21 -4.43 -13.82
CA PRO A 125 6.31 -4.65 -12.36
C PRO A 125 6.11 -3.38 -11.50
N PHE A 126 5.55 -2.30 -12.05
CA PHE A 126 5.47 -1.00 -11.38
C PHE A 126 4.07 -0.68 -10.83
N THR A 127 4.07 0.01 -9.70
CA THR A 127 2.88 0.51 -9.02
C THR A 127 3.04 2.00 -8.74
N ILE A 128 1.96 2.74 -8.93
CA ILE A 128 1.87 4.17 -8.64
C ILE A 128 0.62 4.40 -7.81
N LYS A 129 0.77 5.09 -6.68
CA LYS A 129 -0.35 5.48 -5.81
C LYS A 129 -0.26 6.96 -5.52
N VAL A 130 -1.29 7.72 -5.86
CA VAL A 130 -1.36 9.16 -5.60
C VAL A 130 -2.61 9.45 -4.80
N GLY A 131 -2.50 10.24 -3.75
CA GLY A 131 -3.65 10.49 -2.89
C GLY A 131 -3.43 11.60 -1.89
N TYR A 132 -4.35 11.67 -0.95
CA TYR A 132 -4.31 12.61 0.15
C TYR A 132 -4.38 11.84 1.44
N GLU A 133 -3.42 12.02 2.32
CA GLU A 133 -3.37 11.37 3.62
C GLU A 133 -3.90 12.31 4.68
N TYR A 134 -5.04 11.98 5.27
CA TYR A 134 -5.63 12.71 6.36
C TYR A 134 -5.32 12.02 7.68
N VAL A 135 -4.83 12.80 8.64
CA VAL A 135 -4.23 12.30 9.86
C VAL A 135 -5.02 12.79 11.07
N MET A 136 -5.56 11.85 11.85
CA MET A 136 -6.38 12.09 13.04
C MET A 136 -5.58 11.62 14.26
N PRO A 137 -5.14 12.53 15.16
CA PRO A 137 -5.91 13.65 15.72
C PRO A 137 -5.46 15.06 15.28
N LEU A 138 -4.42 15.16 14.44
CA LEU A 138 -3.84 16.43 14.04
C LEU A 138 -4.76 17.28 13.13
N ASN A 139 -5.83 16.70 12.58
CA ASN A 139 -6.72 17.30 11.58
C ASN A 139 -5.96 17.93 10.40
N GLN A 140 -4.78 17.38 10.11
CA GLN A 140 -3.92 17.80 9.02
C GLN A 140 -3.99 16.75 7.93
N GLY A 141 -3.92 17.22 6.68
CA GLY A 141 -3.76 16.33 5.56
C GLY A 141 -2.71 16.83 4.58
N GLN A 142 -2.15 15.87 3.84
CA GLN A 142 -1.04 16.11 2.93
C GLN A 142 -1.15 15.21 1.70
N PHE A 143 -0.80 15.76 0.55
CA PHE A 143 -0.71 14.98 -0.67
C PHE A 143 0.48 14.05 -0.61
N PHE A 144 0.29 12.83 -1.06
CA PHE A 144 1.37 11.86 -1.21
C PHE A 144 1.40 11.29 -2.62
N VAL A 145 2.62 10.94 -3.04
CA VAL A 145 2.88 10.14 -4.23
C VAL A 145 3.72 8.96 -3.79
N SER A 146 3.34 7.75 -4.17
CA SER A 146 4.07 6.53 -3.92
C SER A 146 4.34 5.81 -5.23
N LEU A 147 5.59 5.40 -5.40
CA LEU A 147 6.10 4.64 -6.54
C LEU A 147 6.76 3.39 -6.00
N GLY A 148 6.36 2.22 -6.48
CA GLY A 148 6.93 0.96 -6.02
C GLY A 148 7.00 -0.10 -7.10
N ILE A 149 7.84 -1.10 -6.84
CA ILE A 149 7.93 -2.33 -7.61
C ILE A 149 7.12 -3.43 -6.92
N GLY A 150 6.48 -4.29 -7.70
CA GLY A 150 5.58 -5.34 -7.25
C GLY A 150 4.15 -5.07 -7.73
N GLY A 151 3.20 -5.12 -6.80
CA GLY A 151 1.77 -5.15 -7.10
C GLY A 151 1.22 -6.56 -7.00
N GLY A 152 0.04 -6.76 -7.56
CA GLY A 152 -0.64 -8.05 -7.57
C GLY A 152 -2.12 -7.94 -7.90
N TYR A 153 -2.69 -6.73 -7.96
CA TYR A 153 -4.07 -6.57 -8.43
C TYR A 153 -4.21 -6.89 -9.91
N GLN A 154 -3.13 -6.77 -10.70
CA GLN A 154 -3.16 -7.18 -12.10
C GLN A 154 -3.35 -8.69 -12.27
N PHE A 155 -3.00 -9.53 -11.28
CA PHE A 155 -3.25 -10.98 -11.35
C PHE A 155 -4.74 -11.33 -11.42
N ARG A 156 -5.62 -10.42 -11.01
CA ARG A 156 -7.07 -10.57 -11.17
C ARG A 156 -7.50 -10.64 -12.64
N HIS A 157 -6.71 -10.10 -13.57
CA HIS A 157 -6.95 -10.18 -15.02
C HIS A 157 -6.54 -11.55 -15.60
N PHE A 158 -5.67 -12.30 -14.93
CA PHE A 158 -5.17 -13.58 -15.43
C PHE A 158 -6.20 -14.68 -15.12
N SER A 159 -6.94 -15.10 -16.14
CA SER A 159 -7.67 -16.37 -16.08
C SER A 159 -6.67 -17.48 -16.38
N ILE A 160 -6.34 -18.31 -15.40
CA ILE A 160 -5.84 -19.66 -15.71
C ILE A 160 -7.05 -20.38 -16.34
N MET A 161 -6.91 -20.75 -17.61
CA MET A 161 -7.84 -21.67 -18.29
C MET A 161 -7.64 -23.08 -17.75
#